data_AF-A2Q4Z8-F1
#
_entry.id   AF-A2Q4Z8-F1
#
_cell.length_a   1.000
_cell.length_b   1.000
_cell.length_c   1.000
_cell.angle_alpha   90.00
_cell.angle_beta   90.00
_cell.angle_gamma   90.00
#
_symmetry.space_group_name_H-M   'P 1'
#
loop_
_entity.id
_entity.type
_entity.pdbx_description
1 polymer ?
#
loop_
_entity_poly.entity_id
_entity_poly.type
_entity_poly.pdbx_seq_one_letter_code
_entity_poly.pdbx_strand_id
1 'polypeptide(L)'
;MQPVTLPNSSLSWVWIWKLKLPEKIKFLVWLACHNSVPTISLLNHRNIAPTATCSRCNLHVETFLHCVHDCHNSKNIWQHSRFNDP
;
A
#
# COMPACT_ATOMS: atom_id res chain seq x y z
N MET A 1 28.23 -15.80 -14.68
CA MET A 1 27.38 -14.62 -14.38
C MET A 1 27.13 -14.63 -12.88
N GLN A 2 27.67 -13.67 -12.14
CA GLN A 2 27.56 -13.63 -10.68
C GLN A 2 26.17 -13.09 -10.28
N PRO A 3 25.54 -13.63 -9.21
CA PRO A 3 24.33 -13.03 -8.66
C PRO A 3 24.68 -11.70 -8.01
N VAL A 4 23.92 -10.65 -8.31
CA VAL A 4 24.06 -9.35 -7.64
C VAL A 4 23.67 -9.54 -6.17
N THR A 5 24.64 -9.60 -5.27
CA THR A 5 24.35 -9.56 -3.83
C THR A 5 24.12 -8.10 -3.46
N LEU A 6 22.86 -7.67 -3.50
CA LEU A 6 22.46 -6.43 -2.83
C LEU A 6 22.96 -6.49 -1.39
N PRO A 7 23.68 -5.45 -0.90
CA PRO A 7 24.16 -5.44 0.47
C PRO A 7 22.96 -5.69 1.39
N ASN A 8 23.14 -6.61 2.35
CA ASN A 8 22.18 -6.94 3.38
C ASN A 8 22.04 -5.73 4.34
N SER A 9 21.49 -4.63 3.85
CA SER A 9 20.87 -3.63 4.69
C SER A 9 19.65 -4.31 5.26
N SER A 10 19.74 -4.81 6.49
CA SER A 10 18.56 -5.22 7.24
C SER A 10 17.51 -4.14 7.08
N LEU A 11 16.39 -4.46 6.43
CA LEU A 11 15.27 -3.54 6.21
C LEU A 11 14.71 -3.15 7.58
N SER A 12 15.32 -2.15 8.20
CA SER A 12 14.98 -1.69 9.53
C SER A 12 13.77 -0.77 9.42
N TRP A 13 12.61 -1.24 9.91
CA TRP A 13 11.37 -0.45 9.94
C TRP A 13 11.38 0.66 11.01
N VAL A 14 12.52 0.92 11.66
CA VAL A 14 12.69 1.96 12.68
C VAL A 14 12.35 3.36 12.15
N TRP A 15 12.57 3.61 10.86
CA TRP A 15 12.26 4.91 10.25
C TRP A 15 10.77 5.26 10.34
N ILE A 16 9.86 4.27 10.29
CA ILE A 16 8.41 4.47 10.36
C ILE A 16 8.04 5.14 11.68
N TRP A 17 8.65 4.68 12.77
CA TRP A 17 8.36 5.17 14.12
C TRP A 17 8.91 6.58 14.39
N LYS A 18 9.95 6.99 13.63
CA LYS A 18 10.56 8.32 13.70
C LYS A 18 9.74 9.41 12.97
N LEU A 19 8.75 9.04 12.17
CA LEU A 19 7.90 10.00 11.46
C LEU A 19 7.08 10.86 12.46
N LYS A 20 6.92 12.15 12.17
CA LYS A 20 6.03 13.05 12.93
C LYS A 20 4.58 12.90 12.45
N LEU A 21 4.05 11.69 12.53
CA LEU A 21 2.69 11.33 12.11
C LEU A 21 1.91 10.70 13.26
N PRO A 22 0.56 10.74 13.23
CA PRO A 22 -0.26 9.95 14.16
C PRO A 22 0.11 8.46 14.11
N GLU A 23 0.12 7.79 15.26
CA GLU A 23 0.50 6.37 15.40
C GLU A 23 -0.32 5.44 14.49
N LYS A 24 -1.61 5.76 14.26
CA LYS A 24 -2.45 5.02 13.31
C LYS A 24 -1.90 4.99 11.89
N ILE A 25 -1.27 6.07 11.43
CA ILE A 25 -0.68 6.16 10.08
C ILE A 25 0.61 5.37 10.04
N LYS A 26 1.45 5.49 11.08
CA LYS A 26 2.68 4.69 11.20
C LYS A 26 2.38 3.19 11.17
N PHE A 27 1.36 2.76 11.92
CA PHE A 27 0.93 1.37 11.95
C PHE A 27 0.41 0.90 10.59
N LEU A 28 -0.36 1.73 9.87
CA LEU A 28 -0.79 1.43 8.51
C LEU A 28 0.40 1.25 7.55
N VAL A 29 1.39 2.14 7.62
CA VAL A 29 2.62 2.04 6.81
C VAL A 29 3.39 0.77 7.16
N TRP A 30 3.50 0.43 8.45
CA TRP A 30 4.13 -0.81 8.88
C TRP A 30 3.42 -2.05 8.32
N LEU A 31 2.08 -2.10 8.38
CA LEU A 31 1.29 -3.17 7.77
C LEU A 31 1.51 -3.24 6.25
N ALA A 32 1.59 -2.10 5.57
CA ALA A 32 1.82 -2.05 4.13
C ALA A 32 3.20 -2.61 3.75
N CYS A 33 4.24 -2.22 4.50
CA CYS A 33 5.60 -2.73 4.36
C CYS A 33 5.68 -4.26 4.55
N HIS A 34 4.83 -4.82 5.40
CA HIS A 34 4.72 -6.25 5.66
C HIS A 34 3.65 -6.96 4.81
N ASN A 35 3.11 -6.32 3.77
CA ASN A 35 2.03 -6.86 2.92
C ASN A 35 0.86 -7.47 3.73
N SER A 36 0.53 -6.83 4.85
CA SER A 36 -0.42 -7.32 5.86
C SER A 36 -1.69 -6.48 5.93
N VAL A 37 -1.84 -5.48 5.05
CA VAL A 37 -3.09 -4.72 4.90
C VAL A 37 -4.15 -5.61 4.24
N PRO A 38 -5.39 -5.65 4.76
CA PRO A 38 -6.47 -6.49 4.23
C PRO A 38 -7.01 -5.94 2.89
N THR A 39 -6.20 -6.05 1.86
CA THR A 39 -6.53 -5.73 0.47
C THR A 39 -7.27 -6.90 -0.17
N ILE A 40 -8.15 -6.65 -1.14
CA ILE A 40 -8.83 -7.76 -1.84
C ILE A 40 -7.81 -8.71 -2.50
N SER A 41 -6.66 -8.22 -2.99
CA SER A 41 -5.61 -9.10 -3.50
C SER A 41 -5.07 -10.07 -2.43
N LEU A 42 -4.85 -9.60 -1.20
CA LEU A 42 -4.37 -10.44 -0.11
C LEU A 42 -5.46 -11.44 0.35
N LEU A 43 -6.72 -11.01 0.38
CA LEU A 43 -7.84 -11.87 0.73
C LEU A 43 -8.06 -12.96 -0.33
N ASN A 44 -7.92 -12.63 -1.61
CA ASN A 44 -8.00 -13.60 -2.70
C ASN A 44 -6.84 -14.59 -2.65
N HIS A 45 -5.61 -14.12 -2.40
CA HIS A 45 -4.45 -15.00 -2.17
C HIS A 45 -4.68 -15.99 -1.01
N ARG A 46 -5.46 -15.61 0.01
CA ARG A 46 -5.86 -16.47 1.13
C ARG A 46 -7.12 -17.31 0.85
N ASN A 47 -7.63 -17.31 -0.38
CA ASN A 47 -8.88 -17.98 -0.79
C ASN A 47 -10.13 -17.51 -0.01
N ILE A 48 -10.11 -16.29 0.53
CA ILE A 48 -11.25 -15.67 1.24
C ILE A 48 -12.12 -14.88 0.27
N ALA A 49 -11.51 -14.16 -0.67
CA ALA A 49 -12.22 -13.40 -1.70
C ALA A 49 -12.22 -14.15 -3.05
N PRO A 50 -13.31 -14.10 -3.83
CA PRO A 50 -13.42 -14.84 -5.10
C PRO A 50 -12.60 -14.22 -6.25
N THR A 51 -12.21 -12.94 -6.13
CA THR A 51 -11.45 -12.20 -7.13
C THR A 51 -10.49 -11.25 -6.43
N ALA A 52 -9.38 -10.91 -7.10
CA ALA A 52 -8.42 -9.89 -6.65
C ALA A 52 -8.76 -8.48 -7.17
N THR A 53 -9.82 -8.32 -7.96
CA THR A 53 -10.17 -7.08 -8.66
C THR A 53 -10.68 -6.02 -7.69
N CYS A 54 -10.22 -4.79 -7.84
CA CYS A 54 -10.66 -3.66 -7.02
C CYS A 54 -12.13 -3.35 -7.24
N SER A 55 -12.90 -3.34 -6.14
CA SER A 55 -14.34 -3.04 -6.17
C SER A 55 -14.65 -1.58 -6.51
N ARG A 56 -13.67 -0.68 -6.34
CA ARG A 56 -13.84 0.76 -6.60
C ARG A 56 -13.76 1.08 -8.08
N CYS A 57 -12.70 0.62 -8.75
CA CYS A 57 -12.51 0.90 -10.16
C CYS A 57 -13.01 -0.24 -11.06
N ASN A 58 -13.04 -1.49 -10.60
CA ASN A 58 -13.37 -2.69 -11.37
C ASN A 58 -12.45 -2.97 -12.57
N LEU A 59 -11.25 -2.37 -12.62
CA LEU A 59 -10.29 -2.55 -13.72
C LEU A 59 -9.00 -3.30 -13.33
N HIS A 60 -8.48 -3.06 -12.12
CA HIS A 60 -7.16 -3.53 -11.71
C HIS A 60 -7.20 -4.32 -10.42
N VAL A 61 -6.11 -5.07 -10.16
CA VAL A 61 -5.92 -5.78 -8.89
C VAL A 61 -5.83 -4.79 -7.73
N GLU A 62 -6.56 -5.06 -6.67
CA GLU A 62 -6.60 -4.22 -5.48
C GLU A 62 -5.42 -4.51 -4.56
N THR A 63 -4.29 -3.84 -4.81
CA THR A 63 -3.15 -3.81 -3.89
C THR A 63 -3.25 -2.60 -2.95
N PHE A 64 -2.38 -2.53 -1.94
CA PHE A 64 -2.34 -1.38 -1.02
C PHE A 64 -2.07 -0.06 -1.78
N LEU A 65 -1.07 -0.06 -2.67
CA LEU A 65 -0.73 1.13 -3.46
C LEU A 65 -1.84 1.47 -4.45
N HIS A 66 -2.53 0.48 -5.01
CA HIS A 66 -3.71 0.73 -5.83
C HIS A 66 -4.81 1.43 -5.02
N CYS A 67 -5.16 0.91 -3.85
CA CYS A 67 -6.18 1.49 -2.98
C CYS A 67 -5.88 2.94 -2.59
N VAL A 68 -4.62 3.23 -2.25
CA VAL A 68 -4.24 4.53 -1.70
C VAL A 68 -3.89 5.53 -2.81
N HIS A 69 -3.30 5.09 -3.93
CA HIS A 69 -2.70 5.99 -4.92
C HIS A 69 -3.15 5.71 -6.36
N ASP A 70 -2.99 4.48 -6.87
CA ASP A 70 -3.10 4.25 -8.32
C ASP A 70 -4.54 4.20 -8.83
N CYS A 71 -5.48 3.80 -7.97
CA CYS A 71 -6.89 3.69 -8.31
C CYS A 71 -7.46 5.04 -8.77
N HIS A 72 -8.21 5.05 -9.88
CA HIS A 72 -8.86 6.26 -10.39
C HIS A 72 -9.70 6.96 -9.31
N ASN A 73 -10.49 6.21 -8.55
CA ASN A 73 -11.25 6.76 -7.43
C ASN A 73 -10.35 7.36 -6.34
N SER A 74 -9.15 6.82 -6.11
CA SER A 74 -8.22 7.37 -5.13
C SER A 74 -7.60 8.67 -5.63
N LYS A 75 -7.16 8.69 -6.89
CA LYS A 75 -6.63 9.91 -7.54
C LYS A 75 -7.61 11.06 -7.47
N ASN A 76 -8.90 10.81 -7.72
CA ASN A 76 -9.93 11.85 -7.64
C ASN A 76 -10.03 12.44 -6.22
N ILE A 77 -9.92 11.61 -5.17
CA ILE A 77 -9.91 12.09 -3.77
C ILE A 77 -8.71 13.00 -3.52
N TRP A 78 -7.51 12.62 -3.97
CA TRP A 78 -6.30 13.43 -3.81
C TRP A 78 -6.40 14.76 -4.55
N GLN A 79 -6.93 14.76 -5.78
CA GLN A 79 -7.12 15.97 -6.58
C GLN A 79 -8.08 16.97 -5.92
N HIS A 80 -9.07 16.48 -5.18
CA HIS A 80 -10.02 17.32 -4.43
C HIS A 80 -9.62 17.54 -2.97
N SER A 81 -8.44 17.04 -2.56
CA SER A 81 -7.89 17.32 -1.24
C SER A 81 -7.10 18.62 -1.26
N ARG A 82 -7.03 19.30 -0.11
CA ARG A 82 -6.24 20.52 0.08
C ARG A 82 -4.72 20.32 -0.07
N PHE A 83 -4.28 19.08 -0.33
CA PHE A 83 -2.89 18.77 -0.60
C PHE A 83 -2.48 19.07 -2.05
N ASN A 84 -3.44 19.34 -2.92
CA ASN A 84 -3.21 19.61 -4.34
C ASN A 84 -3.63 21.05 -4.75
N ASP A 85 -3.77 21.95 -3.76
CA ASP A 85 -3.88 23.39 -4.00
C ASP A 85 -2.50 23.94 -4.45
N PRO A 86 -2.42 24.79 -5.50
CA PRO A 86 -1.16 25.32 -6.04
C PRO A 86 -0.43 26.28 -5.09
#